data_AF-A0A0F8ZAR2-F1
#
_entry.id   AF-A0A0F8ZAR2-F1
#
_cell.length_a   1.000
_cell.length_b   1.000
_cell.length_c   1.000
_cell.angle_alpha   90.00
_cell.angle_beta   90.00
_cell.angle_gamma   90.00
#
_symmetry.space_group_name_H-M   'P 1'
#
loop_
_entity.id
_entity.type
_entity.pdbx_description
1 polymer ?
#
loop_
_entity_poly.entity_id
_entity_poly.type
_entity_poly.pdbx_seq_one_letter_code
_entity_poly.pdbx_strand_id
1 'polypeptide(L)'
;QIDSMRLRGNTNLWLYSINLMAAAFSDPTVATIVVDTMTVARRTKASAWLEHLQNAAYGSDGNLLPDGQGGLLKPREQLIQIEYGKINDAVRDIYTTGAGVKQADGRPKNLIATHHLTDERRDVPGEGGRIEQMLTGKRILEGLAHTHRFVDIALLTTKESKEIKGKLLKCGYNLGQEGTVLANPTWDSIANLVSMGTGERIELDRRNTVEASTT
;
A
#
# COMPACT_ATOMS: atom_id res chain seq x y z
N GLN A 1 28.34 -8.32 8.39
CA GLN A 1 27.05 -8.27 9.11
C GLN A 1 27.06 -6.96 9.88
N ILE A 2 26.22 -6.00 9.51
CA ILE A 2 26.13 -4.74 10.28
C ILE A 2 25.25 -5.08 11.48
N ASP A 3 25.84 -5.12 12.68
CA ASP A 3 25.12 -5.41 13.92
C ASP A 3 23.90 -4.49 14.08
N SER A 4 22.83 -5.04 14.65
CA SER A 4 21.50 -4.46 14.88
C SER A 4 21.48 -2.92 14.83
N MET A 5 21.25 -2.36 13.64
CA MET A 5 21.14 -0.91 13.49
C MET A 5 19.86 -0.43 14.17
N ARG A 6 20.00 0.50 15.11
CA ARG A 6 18.87 1.22 15.69
C ARG A 6 18.16 1.98 14.57
N LEU A 7 16.89 1.67 14.35
CA LEU A 7 16.02 2.43 13.47
C LEU A 7 15.70 3.77 14.12
N ARG A 8 15.72 4.84 13.33
CA ARG A 8 15.31 6.18 13.75
C ARG A 8 14.53 6.88 12.65
N GLY A 9 13.50 7.62 13.04
CA GLY A 9 12.76 8.54 12.17
C GLY A 9 11.62 7.92 11.36
N ASN A 10 11.42 6.60 11.41
CA ASN A 10 10.30 5.94 10.73
C ASN A 10 8.97 6.28 11.40
N THR A 11 8.97 6.45 12.73
CA THR A 11 7.79 6.92 13.47
C THR A 11 7.35 8.30 12.98
N ASN A 12 8.30 9.25 12.86
CA ASN A 12 8.01 10.60 12.38
C ASN A 12 7.57 10.58 10.91
N LEU A 13 8.22 9.78 10.06
CA LEU A 13 7.86 9.65 8.65
C LEU A 13 6.43 9.09 8.47
N TRP A 14 6.06 8.08 9.24
CA TRP A 14 4.70 7.54 9.24
C TRP A 14 3.67 8.56 9.73
N LEU A 15 3.96 9.28 10.82
CA LEU A 15 3.04 10.31 11.32
C LEU A 15 2.87 11.45 10.33
N TYR A 16 3.96 11.88 9.70
CA TYR A 16 3.92 12.89 8.63
C TYR A 16 3.03 12.44 7.47
N SER A 17 3.19 11.21 6.97
CA SER A 17 2.39 10.71 5.85
C SER A 17 0.91 10.60 6.21
N ILE A 18 0.57 10.14 7.42
CA ILE A 18 -0.82 10.07 7.89
C ILE A 18 -1.43 11.46 8.05
N ASN A 19 -0.69 12.44 8.57
CA ASN A 19 -1.20 13.80 8.70
C ASN A 19 -1.50 14.42 7.33
N LEU A 20 -0.64 14.21 6.33
CA LEU A 20 -0.91 14.65 4.95
C LEU A 20 -2.14 13.97 4.36
N MET A 21 -2.27 12.65 4.53
CA MET A 21 -3.44 11.90 4.07
C MET A 21 -4.73 12.38 4.76
N ALA A 22 -4.69 12.59 6.07
CA ALA A 22 -5.83 13.09 6.84
C ALA A 22 -6.26 14.49 6.38
N ALA A 23 -5.30 15.38 6.09
CA ALA A 23 -5.60 16.69 5.51
C ALA A 23 -6.30 16.56 4.14
N ALA A 24 -5.77 15.71 3.25
CA ALA A 24 -6.37 15.48 1.93
C ALA A 24 -7.76 14.81 1.99
N PHE A 25 -7.95 13.89 2.95
CA PHE A 25 -9.24 13.26 3.22
C PHE A 25 -10.27 14.26 3.75
N SER A 26 -9.84 15.24 4.55
CA SER A 26 -10.72 16.23 5.17
C SER A 26 -11.04 17.41 4.26
N ASP A 27 -10.17 17.74 3.29
CA ASP A 27 -10.38 18.86 2.38
C ASP A 27 -11.48 18.54 1.35
N PRO A 28 -12.68 19.15 1.41
CA PRO A 28 -13.80 18.78 0.54
C PRO A 28 -13.60 19.14 -0.94
N THR A 29 -12.56 19.92 -1.28
CA THR A 29 -12.22 20.30 -2.66
C THR A 29 -11.37 19.24 -3.38
N VAL A 30 -10.73 18.34 -2.63
CA VAL A 30 -9.90 17.28 -3.20
C VAL A 30 -10.79 16.17 -3.77
N ALA A 31 -10.78 16.00 -5.08
CA ALA A 31 -11.54 14.94 -5.75
C ALA A 31 -10.83 13.57 -5.73
N THR A 32 -9.50 13.57 -5.77
CA THR A 32 -8.69 12.35 -5.92
C THR A 32 -7.47 12.39 -5.01
N ILE A 33 -7.22 11.27 -4.33
CA ILE A 33 -6.06 11.05 -3.47
C ILE A 33 -5.28 9.89 -4.07
N VAL A 34 -4.00 10.14 -4.36
CA VAL A 34 -3.09 9.12 -4.89
C VAL A 34 -2.06 8.79 -3.83
N VAL A 35 -2.05 7.54 -3.39
CA VAL A 35 -0.98 7.02 -2.54
C VAL A 35 -0.03 6.21 -3.42
N ASP A 36 1.09 6.85 -3.76
CA ASP A 36 2.14 6.21 -4.53
C ASP A 36 2.93 5.24 -3.64
N THR A 37 2.65 3.96 -3.89
CA THR A 37 3.27 2.77 -3.34
C THR A 37 2.87 2.51 -1.88
N MET A 38 1.67 1.96 -1.70
CA MET A 38 1.18 1.40 -0.44
C MET A 38 2.10 0.29 0.13
N THR A 39 2.89 -0.36 -0.72
CA THR A 39 3.97 -1.26 -0.29
C THR A 39 4.99 -0.54 0.60
N VAL A 40 5.39 0.68 0.23
CA VAL A 40 6.30 1.52 1.02
C VAL A 40 5.60 2.00 2.29
N ALA A 41 4.35 2.45 2.20
CA ALA A 41 3.58 2.85 3.39
C ALA A 41 3.55 1.74 4.46
N ARG A 42 3.30 0.49 4.07
CA ARG A 42 3.34 -0.65 4.98
C ARG A 42 4.74 -0.90 5.55
N ARG A 43 5.79 -0.84 4.73
CA ARG A 43 7.18 -1.01 5.18
C ARG A 43 7.55 0.07 6.19
N THR A 44 7.23 1.33 5.91
CA THR A 44 7.46 2.45 6.83
C THR A 44 6.72 2.24 8.15
N LYS A 45 5.45 1.80 8.12
CA LYS A 45 4.70 1.48 9.34
C LYS A 45 5.34 0.32 10.13
N ALA A 46 5.82 -0.72 9.45
CA ALA A 46 6.53 -1.82 10.09
C ALA A 46 7.83 -1.35 10.76
N SER A 47 8.64 -0.55 10.06
CA SER A 47 9.86 0.04 10.60
C SER A 47 9.57 1.00 11.76
N ALA A 48 8.48 1.76 11.71
CA ALA A 48 8.05 2.62 12.80
C ALA A 48 7.67 1.81 14.06
N TRP A 49 6.98 0.68 13.88
CA TRP A 49 6.65 -0.20 14.99
C TRP A 49 7.90 -0.88 15.58
N LEU A 50 8.83 -1.32 14.73
CA LEU A 50 10.11 -1.87 15.18
C LEU A 50 10.96 -0.82 15.91
N GLU A 51 11.01 0.42 15.41
CA GLU A 51 11.66 1.56 16.10
C GLU A 51 11.04 1.79 17.49
N HIS A 52 9.72 1.76 17.61
CA HIS A 52 9.04 1.87 18.91
C HIS A 52 9.47 0.76 19.89
N LEU A 53 9.54 -0.49 19.43
CA LEU A 53 10.00 -1.62 20.25
C LEU A 53 11.48 -1.52 20.61
N GLN A 54 12.33 -1.09 19.67
CA GLN A 54 13.76 -0.89 19.94
C GLN A 54 13.99 0.18 21.00
N ASN A 55 13.21 1.26 20.99
CA ASN A 55 13.35 2.37 21.94
C ASN A 55 13.15 1.93 23.41
N ALA A 56 12.45 0.83 23.68
CA ALA A 56 12.33 0.28 25.04
C ALA A 56 13.67 -0.19 25.64
N ALA A 57 14.67 -0.48 24.80
CA ALA A 57 16.02 -0.86 25.25
C ALA A 57 16.93 0.36 25.54
N TYR A 58 16.49 1.58 25.25
CA TYR A 58 17.30 2.80 25.36
C TYR A 58 16.79 3.76 26.43
N GLY A 59 17.71 4.39 27.16
CA GLY A 59 17.43 5.46 28.09
C GLY A 59 17.21 6.81 27.40
N SER A 60 16.81 7.81 28.19
CA SER A 60 16.62 9.20 27.71
C SER A 60 17.90 9.85 27.20
N ASP A 61 19.05 9.37 27.66
CA ASP A 61 20.39 9.77 27.21
C ASP A 61 20.80 9.10 25.87
N GLY A 62 19.97 8.18 25.37
CA GLY A 62 20.22 7.46 24.14
C GLY A 62 21.11 6.22 24.28
N ASN A 63 21.58 5.90 25.48
CA ASN A 63 22.39 4.71 25.77
C ASN A 63 21.49 3.48 26.02
N LEU A 64 22.06 2.28 25.89
CA LEU A 64 21.36 1.05 26.25
C LEU A 64 21.15 0.98 27.76
N LEU A 65 19.97 0.55 28.17
CA LEU A 65 19.65 0.33 29.58
C LEU A 65 20.29 -0.97 30.08
N PRO A 66 20.64 -1.06 31.37
CA PRO A 66 21.11 -2.30 31.97
C PRO A 66 20.00 -3.36 31.98
N ASP A 67 20.37 -4.63 31.76
CA ASP A 67 19.43 -5.77 31.76
C ASP A 67 19.11 -6.32 33.16
N GLY A 68 19.72 -5.76 34.21
CA GLY A 68 19.60 -6.22 35.59
C GLY A 68 20.39 -7.50 35.93
N GLN A 69 21.13 -8.06 34.97
CA GLN A 69 21.96 -9.27 35.11
C GLN A 69 23.45 -9.00 34.86
N GLY A 70 23.84 -7.72 34.79
CA GLY A 70 25.21 -7.28 34.53
C GLY A 70 25.54 -7.05 33.06
N GLY A 71 24.54 -7.13 32.17
CA GLY A 71 24.64 -6.81 30.75
C GLY A 71 23.80 -5.60 30.34
N LEU A 72 23.64 -5.42 29.03
CA LEU A 72 22.83 -4.36 28.42
C LEU A 72 21.62 -4.98 27.72
N LEU A 73 20.47 -4.31 27.81
CA LEU A 73 19.29 -4.69 27.04
C LEU A 73 19.62 -4.69 25.55
N LYS A 74 19.25 -5.77 24.85
CA LYS A 74 19.44 -5.89 23.40
C LYS A 74 18.23 -5.29 22.68
N PRO A 75 18.43 -4.36 21.73
CA PRO A 75 17.35 -3.85 20.90
C PRO A 75 16.68 -4.96 20.10
N ARG A 76 15.38 -4.79 19.84
CA ARG A 76 14.63 -5.69 18.98
C ARG A 76 15.18 -5.66 17.55
N GLU A 77 15.53 -6.81 16.99
CA GLU A 77 16.08 -6.87 15.62
C GLU A 77 15.01 -6.96 14.53
N GLN A 78 13.90 -7.64 14.84
CA GLN A 78 12.81 -7.88 13.89
C GLN A 78 11.47 -7.99 14.58
N LEU A 79 10.40 -7.83 13.80
CA LEU A 79 9.04 -8.06 14.26
C LEU A 79 8.70 -9.55 14.30
N ILE A 80 7.85 -9.95 15.25
CA ILE A 80 7.22 -11.28 15.24
C ILE A 80 5.88 -11.23 14.50
N GLN A 81 5.41 -12.40 14.07
CA GLN A 81 4.23 -12.53 13.20
C GLN A 81 2.97 -11.79 13.72
N ILE A 82 2.68 -11.87 15.03
CA ILE A 82 1.50 -11.21 15.63
C ILE A 82 1.57 -9.68 15.55
N GLU A 83 2.76 -9.09 15.56
CA GLU A 83 2.94 -7.63 15.51
C GLU A 83 2.56 -7.05 14.14
N TYR A 84 2.63 -7.86 13.08
CA TYR A 84 2.19 -7.45 11.74
C TYR A 84 0.68 -7.24 11.63
N GLY A 85 -0.13 -7.75 12.56
CA GLY A 85 -1.58 -7.50 12.60
C GLY A 85 -1.88 -5.99 12.66
N LYS A 86 -1.34 -5.32 13.68
CA LYS A 86 -1.51 -3.86 13.88
C LYS A 86 -1.01 -3.02 12.71
N ILE A 87 0.07 -3.46 12.07
CA ILE A 87 0.65 -2.78 10.90
C ILE A 87 -0.30 -2.91 9.70
N ASN A 88 -0.84 -4.10 9.47
CA ASN A 88 -1.78 -4.36 8.40
C ASN A 88 -3.10 -3.61 8.62
N ASP A 89 -3.58 -3.54 9.87
CA ASP A 89 -4.80 -2.80 10.20
C ASP A 89 -4.64 -1.30 9.93
N ALA A 90 -3.51 -0.69 10.34
CA ALA A 90 -3.22 0.71 10.02
C ALA A 90 -3.19 1.00 8.50
N VAL A 91 -2.80 0.01 7.69
CA VAL A 91 -2.84 0.12 6.22
C VAL A 91 -4.27 -0.05 5.69
N ARG A 92 -5.06 -0.96 6.27
CA ARG A 92 -6.49 -1.14 5.93
C ARG A 92 -7.30 0.10 6.25
N ASP A 93 -7.00 0.77 7.35
CA ASP A 93 -7.68 2.00 7.77
C ASP A 93 -7.60 3.10 6.70
N ILE A 94 -6.51 3.16 5.92
CA ILE A 94 -6.38 4.08 4.78
C ILE A 94 -7.45 3.79 3.73
N TYR A 95 -7.67 2.51 3.39
CA TYR A 95 -8.70 2.12 2.43
C TYR A 95 -10.10 2.35 2.97
N THR A 96 -10.36 1.94 4.21
CA THR A 96 -11.68 2.09 4.84
C THR A 96 -12.05 3.56 4.99
N THR A 97 -11.09 4.41 5.38
CA THR A 97 -11.28 5.87 5.43
C THR A 97 -11.53 6.42 4.03
N GLY A 98 -10.70 6.04 3.06
CA GLY A 98 -10.85 6.48 1.66
C GLY A 98 -12.21 6.16 1.04
N ALA A 99 -12.80 5.01 1.39
CA ALA A 99 -14.13 4.62 0.91
C ALA A 99 -15.27 5.47 1.49
N GLY A 100 -15.06 6.08 2.67
CA GLY A 100 -16.11 6.84 3.37
C GLY A 100 -16.10 8.34 3.10
N VAL A 101 -15.03 8.88 2.54
CA VAL A 101 -14.85 10.33 2.37
C VAL A 101 -15.52 10.87 1.10
N LYS A 102 -16.05 12.09 1.22
CA LYS A 102 -16.83 12.75 0.17
C LYS A 102 -16.29 14.15 -0.13
N GLN A 103 -16.55 14.60 -1.35
CA GLN A 103 -16.34 15.96 -1.81
C GLN A 103 -17.44 16.90 -1.25
N ALA A 104 -17.29 18.20 -1.44
CA ALA A 104 -18.24 19.22 -0.98
C ALA A 104 -19.68 18.99 -1.48
N ASP A 105 -19.82 18.47 -2.70
CA ASP A 105 -21.10 18.19 -3.37
C ASP A 105 -21.72 16.82 -2.98
N GLY A 106 -21.09 16.09 -2.06
CA GLY A 106 -21.55 14.80 -1.57
C GLY A 106 -21.13 13.59 -2.41
N ARG A 107 -20.42 13.79 -3.54
CA ARG A 107 -19.84 12.68 -4.32
C ARG A 107 -18.67 12.03 -3.58
N PRO A 108 -18.43 10.71 -3.76
CA PRO A 108 -17.22 10.07 -3.22
C PRO A 108 -15.93 10.70 -3.75
N LYS A 109 -14.85 10.59 -2.98
CA LYS A 109 -13.50 10.87 -3.49
C LYS A 109 -12.91 9.60 -4.11
N ASN A 110 -12.03 9.77 -5.10
CA ASN A 110 -11.26 8.67 -5.66
C ASN A 110 -10.02 8.40 -4.79
N LEU A 111 -9.84 7.16 -4.32
CA LEU A 111 -8.57 6.70 -3.75
C LEU A 111 -7.85 5.82 -4.77
N ILE A 112 -6.67 6.25 -5.20
CA ILE A 112 -5.78 5.45 -6.05
C ILE A 112 -4.61 4.99 -5.18
N ALA A 113 -4.42 3.68 -5.10
CA ALA A 113 -3.36 3.05 -4.31
C ALA A 113 -2.53 2.13 -5.18
N THR A 114 -1.25 2.47 -5.41
CA THR A 114 -0.35 1.61 -6.18
C THR A 114 0.37 0.62 -5.26
N HIS A 115 0.62 -0.58 -5.78
CA HIS A 115 1.36 -1.64 -5.08
C HIS A 115 2.38 -2.26 -6.01
N HIS A 116 3.51 -2.66 -5.45
CA HIS A 116 4.49 -3.45 -6.17
C HIS A 116 4.28 -4.94 -5.94
N LEU A 117 4.59 -5.71 -6.98
CA LEU A 117 4.69 -7.16 -6.87
C LEU A 117 6.12 -7.53 -6.46
N THR A 118 6.24 -8.54 -5.60
CA THR A 118 7.50 -9.18 -5.26
C THR A 118 7.45 -10.66 -5.65
N ASP A 119 8.60 -11.29 -5.77
CA ASP A 119 8.65 -12.75 -5.94
C ASP A 119 8.32 -13.43 -4.61
N GLU A 120 7.42 -14.40 -4.67
CA GLU A 120 7.16 -15.29 -3.53
C GLU A 120 8.44 -16.04 -3.17
N ARG A 121 8.76 -16.04 -1.88
CA ARG A 121 9.83 -16.85 -1.29
C ARG A 121 9.20 -18.04 -0.59
N ARG A 122 9.76 -19.22 -0.81
CA ARG A 122 9.39 -20.43 -0.08
C ARG A 122 10.62 -21.12 0.44
N ASP A 123 10.43 -21.72 1.61
CA ASP A 123 11.38 -22.62 2.22
C ASP A 123 11.38 -23.92 1.42
N VAL A 124 12.52 -24.26 0.83
CA VAL A 124 12.72 -25.47 0.04
C VAL A 124 13.90 -26.24 0.64
N PRO A 125 13.88 -27.58 0.65
CA PRO A 125 15.04 -28.35 1.05
C PRO A 125 16.18 -28.10 0.06
N GLY A 126 17.22 -27.43 0.53
CA GLY A 126 18.48 -27.21 -0.18
C GLY A 126 19.42 -28.40 -0.10
N GLU A 127 20.60 -28.25 -0.70
CA GLU A 127 21.60 -29.32 -0.73
C GLU A 127 22.08 -29.66 0.69
N GLY A 128 22.07 -30.95 1.04
CA GLY A 128 22.40 -31.42 2.39
C GLY A 128 21.31 -31.26 3.45
N GLY A 129 20.04 -31.03 3.04
CA GLY A 129 18.89 -31.02 3.95
C GLY A 129 18.73 -29.74 4.77
N ARG A 130 19.49 -28.68 4.43
CA ARG A 130 19.28 -27.33 4.99
C ARG A 130 18.05 -26.71 4.35
N ILE A 131 17.24 -26.00 5.12
CA ILE A 131 16.15 -25.21 4.56
C ILE A 131 16.75 -23.95 3.95
N GLU A 132 16.54 -23.77 2.64
CA GLU A 132 16.94 -22.58 1.91
C GLU A 132 15.70 -21.80 1.47
N GLN A 133 15.76 -20.47 1.56
CA GLN A 133 14.74 -19.61 0.94
C GLN A 133 15.05 -19.46 -0.54
N MET A 134 14.20 -20.04 -1.40
CA MET A 134 14.28 -19.84 -2.84
C MET A 134 13.13 -18.98 -3.35
N LEU A 135 13.39 -18.26 -4.45
CA LEU A 135 12.38 -17.52 -5.21
C LEU A 135 11.58 -18.52 -6.06
N THR A 136 10.24 -18.49 -5.96
CA THR A 136 9.39 -19.44 -6.69
C THR A 136 9.08 -18.99 -8.12
N GLY A 137 9.43 -17.76 -8.49
CA GLY A 137 9.05 -17.12 -9.75
C GLY A 137 7.59 -16.66 -9.81
N LYS A 138 6.78 -16.96 -8.78
CA LYS A 138 5.41 -16.48 -8.67
C LYS A 138 5.40 -15.08 -8.09
N ARG A 139 4.88 -14.12 -8.86
CA ARG A 139 4.68 -12.74 -8.39
C ARG A 139 3.48 -12.66 -7.45
N ILE A 140 3.69 -12.10 -6.26
CA ILE A 140 2.65 -11.84 -5.25
C ILE A 140 2.65 -10.36 -4.86
N LEU A 141 1.50 -9.85 -4.40
CA LEU A 141 1.44 -8.50 -3.86
C LEU A 141 2.38 -8.38 -2.66
N GLU A 142 3.28 -7.41 -2.72
CA GLU A 142 4.18 -7.19 -1.62
C GLU A 142 3.45 -6.49 -0.47
N GLY A 143 3.53 -7.09 0.72
CA GLY A 143 3.00 -6.50 1.94
C GLY A 143 1.65 -7.08 2.34
N LEU A 144 0.59 -6.26 2.32
CA LEU A 144 -0.75 -6.69 2.68
C LEU A 144 -1.39 -7.40 1.49
N ALA A 145 -1.24 -8.73 1.44
CA ALA A 145 -1.98 -9.54 0.49
C ALA A 145 -3.49 -9.27 0.66
N HIS A 146 -4.21 -9.21 -0.46
CA HIS A 146 -5.66 -8.94 -0.54
C HIS A 146 -6.12 -7.47 -0.51
N THR A 147 -5.25 -6.50 -0.82
CA THR A 147 -5.66 -5.10 -0.97
C THR A 147 -6.72 -4.88 -2.05
N HIS A 148 -6.78 -5.74 -3.08
CA HIS A 148 -7.85 -5.74 -4.09
C HIS A 148 -9.26 -5.88 -3.50
N ARG A 149 -9.41 -6.44 -2.29
CA ARG A 149 -10.71 -6.59 -1.63
C ARG A 149 -11.28 -5.25 -1.16
N PHE A 150 -10.42 -4.27 -0.89
CA PHE A 150 -10.79 -2.98 -0.30
C PHE A 150 -10.99 -1.86 -1.34
N VAL A 151 -10.94 -2.18 -2.64
CA VAL A 151 -11.11 -1.21 -3.73
C VAL A 151 -12.18 -1.70 -4.70
N ASP A 152 -12.86 -0.80 -5.40
CA ASP A 152 -13.87 -1.20 -6.39
C ASP A 152 -13.23 -1.77 -7.65
N ILE A 153 -12.10 -1.21 -8.07
CA ILE A 153 -11.38 -1.61 -9.28
C ILE A 153 -9.94 -1.96 -8.92
N ALA A 154 -9.45 -3.10 -9.41
CA ALA A 154 -8.06 -3.48 -9.28
C ALA A 154 -7.45 -3.77 -10.66
N LEU A 155 -6.33 -3.11 -10.97
CA LEU A 155 -5.64 -3.23 -12.25
C LEU A 155 -4.22 -3.76 -12.01
N LEU A 156 -3.86 -4.86 -12.68
CA LEU A 156 -2.50 -5.35 -12.76
C LEU A 156 -1.83 -4.78 -14.00
N THR A 157 -0.87 -3.88 -13.81
CA THR A 157 -0.07 -3.31 -14.89
C THR A 157 1.21 -4.11 -15.10
N THR A 158 1.45 -4.55 -16.33
CA THR A 158 2.71 -5.17 -16.77
C THR A 158 3.29 -4.39 -17.94
N LYS A 159 4.62 -4.39 -18.06
CA LYS A 159 5.32 -3.82 -19.22
C LYS A 159 5.74 -4.96 -20.15
N GLU A 160 5.28 -4.93 -21.39
CA GLU A 160 5.60 -5.93 -22.42
C GLU A 160 5.87 -5.20 -23.73
N SER A 161 6.97 -5.49 -24.41
CA SER A 161 7.29 -4.92 -25.74
C SER A 161 7.18 -3.40 -25.85
N LYS A 162 7.58 -2.68 -24.78
CA LYS A 162 7.49 -1.21 -24.61
C LYS A 162 6.08 -0.64 -24.41
N GLU A 163 5.06 -1.48 -24.33
CA GLU A 163 3.69 -1.09 -23.99
C GLU A 163 3.35 -1.46 -22.55
N ILE A 164 2.41 -0.72 -21.95
CA ILE A 164 1.83 -1.06 -20.66
C ILE A 164 0.55 -1.83 -20.92
N LYS A 165 0.44 -3.06 -20.40
CA LYS A 165 -0.81 -3.82 -20.39
C LYS A 165 -1.44 -3.72 -19.01
N GLY A 166 -2.73 -3.41 -18.94
CA GLY A 166 -3.51 -3.42 -17.71
C GLY A 166 -4.52 -4.56 -17.72
N LYS A 167 -4.34 -5.57 -16.88
CA LYS A 167 -5.33 -6.62 -16.67
C LYS A 167 -6.23 -6.25 -15.50
N LEU A 168 -7.54 -6.20 -15.70
CA LEU A 168 -8.49 -6.05 -14.61
C LEU A 168 -8.51 -7.31 -13.74
N LEU A 169 -8.12 -7.16 -12.48
CA LEU A 169 -8.18 -8.22 -11.48
C LEU A 169 -9.47 -8.20 -10.67
N LYS A 170 -10.13 -7.04 -10.59
CA LYS A 170 -11.44 -6.84 -9.95
C LYS A 170 -12.16 -5.70 -10.65
N CYS A 171 -13.46 -5.86 -10.88
CA CYS A 171 -14.37 -4.78 -11.21
C CYS A 171 -15.67 -4.94 -10.40
N GLY A 172 -15.79 -4.21 -9.29
CA GLY A 172 -16.95 -4.27 -8.39
C GLY A 172 -18.26 -3.78 -9.03
N TYR A 173 -18.16 -3.01 -10.12
CA TYR A 173 -19.32 -2.53 -10.88
C TYR A 173 -19.87 -3.57 -11.86
N ASN A 174 -19.02 -4.45 -12.38
CA ASN A 174 -19.41 -5.56 -13.23
C ASN A 174 -18.37 -6.69 -13.17
N LEU A 175 -18.73 -7.79 -12.51
CA LEU A 175 -17.86 -8.96 -12.34
C LEU A 175 -17.46 -9.63 -13.67
N GLY A 176 -18.28 -9.50 -14.71
CA GLY A 176 -18.01 -10.06 -16.04
C GLY A 176 -16.85 -9.38 -16.78
N GLN A 177 -16.33 -8.26 -16.26
CA GLN A 177 -15.18 -7.54 -16.82
C GLN A 177 -13.84 -7.97 -16.19
N GLU A 178 -13.86 -8.87 -15.20
CA GLU A 178 -12.63 -9.41 -14.65
C GLU A 178 -11.86 -10.20 -15.71
N GLY A 179 -10.56 -9.94 -15.81
CA GLY A 179 -9.69 -10.53 -16.83
C GLY A 179 -9.55 -9.72 -18.12
N THR A 180 -10.37 -8.69 -18.34
CA THR A 180 -10.20 -7.78 -19.48
C THR A 180 -8.80 -7.16 -19.47
N VAL A 181 -8.15 -7.16 -20.64
CA VAL A 181 -6.81 -6.58 -20.83
C VAL A 181 -6.93 -5.31 -21.66
N LEU A 182 -6.41 -4.21 -21.13
CA LEU A 182 -6.36 -2.90 -21.75
C LEU A 182 -4.93 -2.59 -22.18
N ALA A 183 -4.74 -2.12 -23.42
CA ALA A 183 -3.47 -1.58 -23.87
C ALA A 183 -3.35 -0.12 -23.44
N ASN A 184 -2.23 0.24 -22.81
CA ASN A 184 -1.91 1.56 -22.27
C ASN A 184 -3.09 2.20 -21.50
N PRO A 185 -3.56 1.55 -20.42
CA PRO A 185 -4.78 1.96 -19.74
C PRO A 185 -4.69 3.38 -19.20
N THR A 186 -5.71 4.17 -19.47
CA THR A 186 -5.95 5.50 -18.88
C THR A 186 -7.16 5.46 -17.96
N TRP A 187 -7.32 6.49 -17.11
CA TRP A 187 -8.54 6.62 -16.30
C TRP A 187 -9.80 6.62 -17.17
N ASP A 188 -9.79 7.37 -18.28
CA ASP A 188 -10.94 7.43 -19.17
C ASP A 188 -11.26 6.07 -19.82
N SER A 189 -10.24 5.27 -20.15
CA SER A 189 -10.45 3.91 -20.66
C SER A 189 -11.13 3.00 -19.64
N ILE A 190 -10.79 3.17 -18.34
CA ILE A 190 -11.40 2.41 -17.25
C ILE A 190 -12.83 2.91 -17.00
N ALA A 191 -13.05 4.21 -16.97
CA ALA A 191 -14.37 4.82 -16.79
C ALA A 191 -15.33 4.43 -17.93
N ASN A 192 -14.85 4.44 -19.18
CA ASN A 192 -15.61 3.94 -20.34
C ASN A 192 -16.01 2.48 -20.15
N LEU A 193 -15.08 1.64 -19.71
CA LEU A 193 -15.35 0.23 -19.51
C LEU A 193 -16.42 0.02 -18.42
N VAL A 194 -16.37 0.77 -17.32
CA VAL A 194 -17.41 0.71 -16.26
C VAL A 194 -18.78 1.17 -16.77
N SER A 195 -18.82 2.29 -17.50
CA SER A 195 -20.07 2.80 -18.10
C SER A 195 -20.70 1.78 -19.05
N MET A 196 -19.92 1.24 -19.99
CA MET A 196 -20.38 0.18 -20.90
C MET A 196 -20.81 -1.08 -20.13
N GLY A 197 -20.05 -1.48 -19.11
CA GLY A 197 -20.32 -2.65 -18.29
C GLY A 197 -21.61 -2.56 -17.49
N THR A 198 -22.05 -1.36 -17.16
CA THR A 198 -23.27 -1.13 -16.37
C THR A 198 -24.46 -0.70 -17.23
N GLY A 199 -24.30 -0.67 -18.55
CA GLY A 199 -25.32 -0.16 -19.47
C GLY A 199 -25.63 1.31 -19.21
N GLU A 200 -24.59 2.13 -19.01
CA GLU A 200 -24.64 3.58 -18.77
C GLU A 200 -25.35 3.98 -17.46
N ARG A 201 -25.68 3.02 -16.58
CA ARG A 201 -26.31 3.30 -15.29
C ARG A 201 -25.37 3.93 -14.28
N ILE A 202 -24.06 3.67 -14.41
CA ILE A 202 -23.02 4.21 -13.54
C ILE A 202 -22.00 4.91 -14.42
N GLU A 203 -21.83 6.21 -14.19
CA GLU A 203 -20.79 7.02 -14.80
C GLU A 203 -19.79 7.46 -13.74
N LEU A 204 -18.52 7.09 -13.94
CA LEU A 204 -17.43 7.57 -13.10
C LEU A 204 -16.99 8.95 -13.59
N ASP A 205 -16.70 9.84 -12.64
CA ASP A 205 -16.19 11.18 -12.93
C ASP A 205 -14.95 11.09 -13.83
N ARG A 206 -14.94 11.87 -14.91
CA ARG A 206 -13.82 11.96 -15.84
C ARG A 206 -13.02 13.22 -15.57
N ARG A 207 -11.80 13.31 -16.11
CA ARG A 207 -11.12 14.60 -16.14
C ARG A 207 -11.95 15.53 -17.03
N ASN A 208 -12.52 16.58 -16.44
CA ASN A 208 -13.00 17.69 -17.24
C ASN A 208 -11.81 18.19 -18.05
N THR A 209 -11.94 18.23 -19.38
CA THR A 209 -11.12 19.12 -20.19
C THR A 209 -11.40 20.52 -19.64
N VAL A 210 -10.52 21.02 -18.78
CA VAL A 210 -10.46 22.44 -18.49
C VAL A 210 -10.15 23.05 -19.84
N GLU A 211 -11.17 23.59 -20.52
CA GLU A 211 -10.91 24.60 -21.53
C GLU A 211 -10.04 25.62 -20.82
N ALA A 212 -8.79 25.75 -21.27
CA ALA A 212 -7.91 26.79 -20.79
C ALA A 212 -8.64 28.10 -21.07
N SER A 213 -9.28 28.65 -20.04
CA SER A 213 -9.86 29.97 -20.08
C SER A 213 -8.71 30.90 -20.41
N THR A 214 -8.67 31.32 -21.67
CA THR A 214 -7.81 32.38 -22.16
C THR A 214 -8.34 33.66 -21.52
N THR A 215 -7.78 34.00 -20.37
CA THR A 215 -7.83 35.34 -19.78
C THR A 215 -6.42 35.86 -19.68
#